data_AF-A0A485CD43-F1
#
_entry.id   AF-A0A485CD43-F1
#
_cell.length_a   1.000
_cell.length_b   1.000
_cell.length_c   1.000
_cell.angle_alpha   90.00
_cell.angle_beta   90.00
_cell.angle_gamma   90.00
#
_symmetry.space_group_name_H-M   'P 1'
#
loop_
_entity.id
_entity.type
_entity.pdbx_description
1 polymer ?
#
loop_
_entity_poly.entity_id
_entity_poly.type
_entity_poly.pdbx_seq_one_letter_code
_entity_poly.pdbx_strand_id
1 'polypeptide(L)'
;MNTLLITGVTGFLGGAVLENILNQKNGVNLLLLVRADNGEAALARVKDNLRKFNIAEETLATLSTRHILLGDLANPEGFLADPRLDGVTHVLNCAAVASFGNNPLIWKVNVEGTLRFAQRMAEVSGLQRFLHVGTAMSCSPEPDSLVAESAEFRERAEHLVEYTHSKSTIERLMQQECPTLPLTIARPSIVVGHTHHGCQPSSSIFWVFSMGLMLQKFMCSMEDRIDVIPVDYCADALLMLLDSPLARGEVVHISAGEENSVKFAEIDSAMASALERLPVGDSYAQVSYETLVKMRRELKDIFGPCNERLMLKAMRLYGAFATLNVRFSNDKLLSMGMPKPPRFTDYIDRCVQTTRGLSIPQQMAVDFK
;
A
#
# COMPACT_ATOMS: atom_id res chain seq x y z
N MET A 1 4.48 29.27 3.49
CA MET A 1 5.25 28.02 3.34
C MET A 1 4.30 26.88 3.65
N ASN A 2 4.19 25.87 2.78
CA ASN A 2 3.25 24.78 3.01
C ASN A 2 3.72 23.93 4.20
N THR A 3 2.80 23.63 5.12
CA THR A 3 3.04 22.67 6.20
C THR A 3 2.31 21.39 5.84
N LEU A 4 3.07 20.33 5.57
CA LEU A 4 2.58 19.01 5.22
C LEU A 4 2.59 18.10 6.44
N LEU A 5 1.40 17.66 6.84
CA LEU A 5 1.22 16.61 7.84
C LEU A 5 1.14 15.24 7.15
N ILE A 6 2.04 14.33 7.49
CA ILE A 6 2.03 12.95 6.97
C ILE A 6 1.76 11.96 8.10
N THR A 7 0.78 11.10 7.93
CA THR A 7 0.55 9.94 8.81
C THR A 7 1.17 8.68 8.19
N GLY A 8 1.67 7.75 9.00
CA GLY A 8 2.14 6.45 8.49
C GLY A 8 3.55 6.45 7.89
N VAL A 9 4.38 7.45 8.18
CA VAL A 9 5.77 7.56 7.67
C VAL A 9 6.72 6.44 8.12
N THR A 10 6.35 5.68 9.16
CA THR A 10 7.10 4.48 9.57
C THR A 10 6.67 3.22 8.81
N GLY A 11 5.74 3.35 7.85
CA GLY A 11 5.26 2.27 6.98
C GLY A 11 5.93 2.30 5.61
N PHE A 12 5.47 1.43 4.70
CA PHE A 12 6.04 1.31 3.37
C PHE A 12 5.72 2.54 2.50
N LEU A 13 4.44 2.79 2.20
CA LEU A 13 4.04 3.89 1.33
C LEU A 13 4.33 5.28 1.93
N GLY A 14 3.99 5.51 3.19
CA GLY A 14 4.32 6.78 3.86
C GLY A 14 5.83 7.02 3.99
N GLY A 15 6.62 5.95 4.10
CA GLY A 15 8.08 6.03 4.10
C GLY A 15 8.65 6.42 2.75
N ALA A 16 8.12 5.85 1.65
CA ALA A 16 8.51 6.20 0.29
C ALA A 16 8.20 7.67 -0.04
N VAL A 17 7.04 8.18 0.39
CA VAL A 17 6.72 9.61 0.22
C VAL A 17 7.72 10.50 0.95
N LEU A 18 8.09 10.15 2.18
CA LEU A 18 9.07 10.93 2.94
C LEU A 18 10.48 10.83 2.34
N GLU A 19 10.89 9.66 1.86
CA GLU A 19 12.13 9.47 1.13
C GLU A 19 12.20 10.39 -0.10
N ASN A 20 11.14 10.39 -0.91
CA ASN A 20 11.05 11.21 -2.10
C ASN A 20 11.15 12.72 -1.77
N ILE A 21 10.41 13.21 -0.77
CA ILE A 21 10.50 14.61 -0.31
C ILE A 21 11.92 14.99 0.09
N LEU A 22 12.60 14.12 0.85
CA LEU A 22 13.96 14.37 1.32
C LEU A 22 14.98 14.40 0.18
N ASN A 23 14.79 13.57 -0.85
CA ASN A 23 15.66 13.52 -2.03
C ASN A 23 15.45 14.73 -2.96
N GLN A 24 14.22 15.22 -3.09
CA GLN A 24 13.93 16.42 -3.90
C GLN A 24 14.42 17.72 -3.25
N LYS A 25 14.71 17.74 -1.94
CA LYS A 25 15.10 18.93 -1.17
C LYS A 25 14.08 20.08 -1.27
N ASN A 26 12.82 19.74 -1.50
CA ASN A 26 11.74 20.72 -1.54
C ASN A 26 11.52 21.24 -0.11
N GLY A 27 11.61 22.56 0.07
CA GLY A 27 11.45 23.25 1.35
C GLY A 27 10.01 23.21 1.89
N VAL A 28 9.45 22.02 2.08
CA VAL A 28 8.16 21.80 2.73
C VAL A 28 8.38 21.70 4.23
N ASN A 29 7.56 22.38 5.02
CA ASN A 29 7.60 22.22 6.47
C ASN A 29 6.88 20.92 6.85
N LEU A 30 7.59 19.99 7.47
CA LEU A 30 7.06 18.65 7.76
C LEU A 30 6.54 18.54 9.19
N LEU A 31 5.37 17.93 9.33
CA LEU A 31 4.83 17.41 10.58
C LEU A 31 4.49 15.93 10.39
N LEU A 32 5.02 15.06 11.23
CA LEU A 32 4.97 13.61 11.05
C LEU A 32 4.24 12.98 12.23
N LEU A 33 3.05 12.42 11.98
CA LEU A 33 2.30 11.71 13.02
C LEU A 33 2.92 10.33 13.26
N VAL A 34 3.49 10.13 14.44
CA VAL A 34 4.22 8.90 14.80
C VAL A 34 3.80 8.38 16.16
N ARG A 35 3.54 7.08 16.22
CA ARG A 35 3.28 6.36 17.47
C ARG A 35 4.61 6.06 18.16
N ALA A 36 4.82 6.54 19.37
CA ALA A 36 5.94 6.16 20.23
C ALA A 36 5.69 6.68 21.66
N ASP A 37 6.53 6.24 22.59
CA ASP A 37 6.46 6.69 23.99
C ASP A 37 6.92 8.15 24.15
N ASN A 38 7.83 8.62 23.30
CA ASN A 38 8.35 9.98 23.30
C ASN A 38 8.90 10.40 21.92
N GLY A 39 9.25 11.68 21.78
CA GLY A 39 9.66 12.28 20.52
C GLY A 39 10.94 11.68 19.94
N GLU A 40 11.91 11.32 20.78
CA GLU A 40 13.17 10.70 20.35
C GLU A 40 12.94 9.28 19.83
N ALA A 41 12.12 8.50 20.52
CA ALA A 41 11.73 7.16 20.08
C ALA A 41 10.95 7.21 18.75
N ALA A 42 10.06 8.18 18.58
CA ALA A 42 9.37 8.43 17.31
C ALA A 42 10.34 8.80 16.19
N LEU A 43 11.27 9.72 16.44
CA LEU A 43 12.27 10.14 15.47
C LEU A 43 13.16 8.96 15.06
N ALA A 44 13.61 8.14 16.01
CA ALA A 44 14.40 6.94 15.75
C ALA A 44 13.65 5.99 14.81
N ARG A 45 12.36 5.72 15.08
CA ARG A 45 11.52 4.89 14.20
C ARG A 45 11.39 5.42 12.78
N VAL A 46 11.30 6.75 12.61
CA VAL A 46 11.27 7.37 11.27
C VAL A 46 12.60 7.16 10.56
N LYS A 47 13.73 7.46 11.23
CA LYS A 47 15.07 7.27 10.66
C LYS A 47 15.35 5.81 10.31
N ASP A 48 14.99 4.87 11.19
CA ASP A 48 15.13 3.44 10.95
C ASP A 48 14.33 2.95 9.75
N ASN A 49 13.15 3.54 9.51
CA ASN A 49 12.39 3.24 8.30
C ASN A 49 13.08 3.78 7.05
N LEU A 50 13.51 5.05 7.07
CA LEU A 50 14.18 5.72 5.95
C LEU A 50 15.54 5.08 5.58
N ARG A 51 16.26 4.51 6.54
CA ARG A 51 17.46 3.70 6.26
C ARG A 51 17.18 2.51 5.34
N LYS A 52 15.98 1.92 5.42
CA LYS A 52 15.60 0.83 4.50
C LYS A 52 15.42 1.31 3.07
N PHE A 53 15.06 2.59 2.89
CA PHE A 53 15.06 3.29 1.61
C PHE A 53 16.44 3.88 1.26
N ASN A 54 17.51 3.49 1.97
CA ASN A 54 18.88 3.90 1.70
C ASN A 54 19.12 5.43 1.73
N ILE A 55 18.35 6.17 2.54
CA ILE A 55 18.59 7.60 2.77
C ILE A 55 19.90 7.80 3.54
N ALA A 56 20.75 8.70 3.05
CA ALA A 56 22.04 9.04 3.64
C ALA A 56 21.89 9.64 5.06
N GLU A 57 22.83 9.32 5.96
CA GLU A 57 22.78 9.77 7.36
C GLU A 57 22.82 11.31 7.49
N GLU A 58 23.49 12.01 6.56
CA GLU A 58 23.51 13.47 6.51
C GLU A 58 22.10 14.04 6.26
N THR A 59 21.33 13.40 5.39
CA THR A 59 19.93 13.75 5.13
C THR A 59 19.06 13.40 6.34
N LEU A 60 19.28 12.23 6.97
CA LEU A 60 18.56 11.86 8.21
C LEU A 60 18.85 12.82 9.37
N ALA A 61 20.06 13.39 9.43
CA ALA A 61 20.44 14.37 10.45
C ALA A 61 19.63 15.68 10.36
N THR A 62 19.02 15.97 9.22
CA THR A 62 18.12 17.13 9.07
C THR A 62 16.78 16.95 9.79
N LEU A 63 16.39 15.70 10.08
CA LEU A 63 15.21 15.38 10.88
C LEU A 63 15.53 15.43 12.38
N SER A 64 14.78 16.26 13.09
CA SER A 64 14.73 16.32 14.57
C SER A 64 13.31 16.17 15.11
N THR A 65 13.18 16.11 16.44
CA THR A 65 11.90 15.97 17.16
C THR A 65 10.90 17.09 16.88
N ARG A 66 11.34 18.24 16.36
CA ARG A 66 10.45 19.33 15.92
C ARG A 66 9.46 18.91 14.82
N HIS A 67 9.84 17.94 13.99
CA HIS A 67 8.98 17.41 12.93
C HIS A 67 8.00 16.37 13.46
N ILE A 68 8.11 15.93 14.71
CA ILE A 68 7.31 14.83 15.25
C ILE A 68 6.04 15.38 15.90
N LEU A 69 4.90 14.83 15.50
CA LEU A 69 3.63 14.86 16.22
C LEU A 69 3.42 13.49 16.83
N LEU A 70 3.51 13.39 18.16
CA LEU A 70 3.24 12.13 18.85
C LEU A 70 1.73 11.87 18.87
N GLY A 71 1.31 10.69 18.42
CA GLY A 71 -0.09 10.31 18.46
C GLY A 71 -0.40 8.97 17.82
N ASP A 72 -1.57 8.43 18.12
CA ASP A 72 -2.10 7.20 17.57
C ASP A 72 -3.54 7.43 17.09
N LEU A 73 -3.85 7.02 15.86
CA LEU A 73 -5.23 7.04 15.37
C LEU A 73 -6.16 6.14 16.21
N ALA A 74 -5.64 5.10 16.86
CA ALA A 74 -6.44 4.29 17.78
C ALA A 74 -6.89 5.05 19.05
N ASN A 75 -6.23 6.15 19.40
CA ASN A 75 -6.54 6.99 20.57
C ASN A 75 -6.22 8.46 20.22
N PRO A 76 -7.05 9.09 19.37
CA PRO A 76 -6.63 10.31 18.67
C PRO A 76 -6.67 11.57 19.54
N GLU A 77 -7.41 11.58 20.65
CA GLU A 77 -7.70 12.76 21.47
C GLU A 77 -6.45 13.58 21.84
N GLY A 78 -5.34 12.91 22.16
CA GLY A 78 -4.10 13.56 22.57
C GLY A 78 -3.47 14.42 21.47
N PHE A 79 -3.39 13.90 20.24
CA PHE A 79 -2.73 14.64 19.15
C PHE A 79 -3.69 15.59 18.44
N LEU A 80 -5.00 15.34 18.47
CA LEU A 80 -6.00 16.24 17.88
C LEU A 80 -6.04 17.61 18.58
N ALA A 81 -5.61 17.68 19.84
CA ALA A 81 -5.50 18.91 20.60
C ALA A 81 -4.18 19.69 20.36
N ASP A 82 -3.23 19.15 19.57
CA ASP A 82 -1.95 19.81 19.34
C ASP A 82 -2.14 21.09 18.49
N PRO A 83 -1.72 22.27 18.97
CA PRO A 83 -1.95 23.55 18.29
C PRO A 83 -1.19 23.66 16.96
N ARG A 84 -0.18 22.81 16.70
CA ARG A 84 0.53 22.80 15.42
C ARG A 84 -0.37 22.38 14.26
N LEU A 85 -1.48 21.67 14.52
CA LEU A 85 -2.46 21.31 13.50
C LEU A 85 -3.10 22.53 12.83
N ASP A 86 -3.23 23.66 13.55
CA ASP A 86 -3.84 24.87 13.01
C ASP A 86 -2.98 25.54 11.91
N GLY A 87 -1.68 25.21 11.87
CA GLY A 87 -0.75 25.67 10.83
C GLY A 87 -0.60 24.70 9.65
N VAL A 88 -1.30 23.57 9.65
CA VAL A 88 -1.21 22.56 8.58
C VAL A 88 -2.01 23.04 7.36
N THR A 89 -1.37 23.02 6.19
CA THR A 89 -2.04 23.37 4.93
C THR A 89 -2.34 22.14 4.07
N HIS A 90 -1.57 21.06 4.23
CA HIS A 90 -1.76 19.83 3.47
C HIS A 90 -1.67 18.62 4.41
N VAL A 91 -2.56 17.66 4.23
CA VAL A 91 -2.50 16.36 4.91
C VAL A 91 -2.33 15.27 3.87
N LEU A 92 -1.36 14.38 4.08
CA LEU A 92 -1.30 13.08 3.45
C LEU A 92 -1.57 12.00 4.50
N ASN A 93 -2.76 11.41 4.45
CA ASN A 93 -3.15 10.36 5.38
C ASN A 93 -2.88 8.96 4.80
N CYS A 94 -1.68 8.42 5.05
CA CYS A 94 -1.29 7.07 4.65
C CYS A 94 -1.46 6.02 5.77
N ALA A 95 -1.65 6.42 7.02
CA ALA A 95 -1.73 5.49 8.14
C ALA A 95 -2.98 4.60 8.05
N ALA A 96 -2.75 3.29 8.17
CA ALA A 96 -3.80 2.29 8.32
C ALA A 96 -3.22 1.01 8.93
N VAL A 97 -4.08 0.19 9.51
CA VAL A 97 -3.83 -1.23 9.74
C VAL A 97 -4.15 -1.96 8.43
N ALA A 98 -3.12 -2.29 7.66
CA ALA A 98 -3.20 -3.00 6.39
C ALA A 98 -2.98 -4.52 6.58
N SER A 99 -3.71 -5.12 7.54
CA SER A 99 -3.62 -6.56 7.84
C SER A 99 -4.70 -7.32 7.10
N PHE A 100 -4.34 -8.45 6.48
CA PHE A 100 -5.29 -9.39 5.88
C PHE A 100 -5.72 -10.48 6.87
N GLY A 101 -5.22 -10.39 8.12
CA GLY A 101 -5.65 -11.19 9.26
C GLY A 101 -6.84 -10.58 10.01
N ASN A 102 -7.17 -11.20 11.15
CA ASN A 102 -8.22 -10.69 12.04
C ASN A 102 -7.54 -9.74 13.04
N ASN A 103 -7.27 -8.51 12.62
CA ASN A 103 -6.65 -7.51 13.50
C ASN A 103 -7.74 -6.64 14.14
N PRO A 104 -7.93 -6.69 15.48
CA PRO A 104 -9.04 -6.01 16.14
C PRO A 104 -8.96 -4.49 16.08
N LEU A 105 -7.82 -3.93 15.65
CA LEU A 105 -7.62 -2.48 15.53
C LEU A 105 -8.02 -1.93 14.16
N ILE A 106 -8.38 -2.77 13.17
CA ILE A 106 -8.73 -2.32 11.82
C ILE A 106 -9.81 -1.23 11.86
N TRP A 107 -10.93 -1.48 12.51
CA TRP A 107 -12.03 -0.51 12.60
C TRP A 107 -11.66 0.72 13.43
N LYS A 108 -11.04 0.50 14.60
CA LYS A 108 -10.65 1.57 15.51
C LYS A 108 -9.69 2.56 14.85
N VAL A 109 -8.72 2.09 14.08
CA VAL A 109 -7.71 2.92 13.41
C VAL A 109 -8.22 3.45 12.07
N ASN A 110 -8.65 2.56 11.18
CA ASN A 110 -8.92 2.90 9.79
C ASN A 110 -10.23 3.68 9.63
N VAL A 111 -11.18 3.53 10.56
CA VAL A 111 -12.50 4.16 10.49
C VAL A 111 -12.65 5.19 11.59
N GLU A 112 -12.80 4.76 12.85
CA GLU A 112 -13.14 5.66 13.96
C GLU A 112 -12.08 6.76 14.15
N GLY A 113 -10.81 6.35 14.33
CA GLY A 113 -9.69 7.25 14.51
C GLY A 113 -9.44 8.18 13.34
N THR A 114 -9.51 7.63 12.13
CA THR A 114 -9.34 8.41 10.90
C THR A 114 -10.46 9.42 10.71
N LEU A 115 -11.70 9.09 11.05
CA LEU A 115 -12.83 10.01 10.96
C LEU A 115 -12.67 11.18 11.94
N ARG A 116 -12.30 10.89 13.20
CA ARG A 116 -12.04 11.93 14.21
C ARG A 116 -10.90 12.86 13.77
N PHE A 117 -9.87 12.31 13.13
CA PHE A 117 -8.79 13.10 12.53
C PHE A 117 -9.27 13.97 11.37
N ALA A 118 -10.05 13.42 10.44
CA ALA A 118 -10.63 14.16 9.34
C ALA A 118 -11.55 15.30 9.83
N GLN A 119 -12.39 15.05 10.84
CA GLN A 119 -13.25 16.04 11.48
C GLN A 119 -12.44 17.20 12.07
N ARG A 120 -11.38 16.90 12.83
CA ARG A 120 -10.49 17.93 13.39
C ARG A 120 -9.81 18.77 12.30
N MET A 121 -9.41 18.13 11.20
CA MET A 121 -8.76 18.83 10.08
C MET A 121 -9.76 19.66 9.27
N ALA A 122 -11.05 19.27 9.21
CA ALA A 122 -12.10 20.07 8.58
C ALA A 122 -12.33 21.43 9.29
N GLU A 123 -11.94 21.53 10.57
CA GLU A 123 -12.00 22.77 11.36
C GLU A 123 -10.78 23.69 11.14
N VAL A 124 -9.71 23.20 10.48
CA VAL A 124 -8.50 23.99 10.21
C VAL A 124 -8.74 24.92 9.02
N SER A 125 -8.90 26.21 9.29
CA SER A 125 -9.23 27.23 8.28
C SER A 125 -8.18 27.37 7.17
N GLY A 126 -6.92 27.08 7.47
CA GLY A 126 -5.80 27.13 6.50
C GLY A 126 -5.61 25.86 5.67
N LEU A 127 -6.43 24.82 5.87
CA LEU A 127 -6.27 23.56 5.16
C LEU A 127 -6.68 23.69 3.70
N GLN A 128 -5.77 23.32 2.80
CA GLN A 128 -5.95 23.39 1.35
C GLN A 128 -6.18 22.01 0.72
N ARG A 129 -5.61 20.95 1.32
CA ARG A 129 -5.78 19.57 0.85
C ARG A 129 -5.79 18.58 2.00
N PHE A 130 -6.74 17.66 1.97
CA PHE A 130 -6.69 16.41 2.72
C PHE A 130 -6.67 15.24 1.74
N LEU A 131 -5.48 14.71 1.46
CA LEU A 131 -5.30 13.56 0.59
C LEU A 131 -5.35 12.27 1.43
N HIS A 132 -6.44 11.53 1.29
CA HIS A 132 -6.63 10.24 1.95
C HIS A 132 -6.19 9.09 1.04
N VAL A 133 -5.35 8.19 1.55
CA VAL A 133 -4.97 6.98 0.82
C VAL A 133 -5.96 5.85 1.11
N GLY A 134 -6.82 5.58 0.14
CA GLY A 134 -7.73 4.44 0.07
C GLY A 134 -7.07 3.19 -0.52
N THR A 135 -7.85 2.41 -1.26
CA THR A 135 -7.35 1.26 -2.05
C THR A 135 -8.26 1.03 -3.25
N ALA A 136 -7.72 0.64 -4.40
CA ALA A 136 -8.50 0.38 -5.59
C ALA A 136 -9.48 -0.80 -5.40
N MET A 137 -9.14 -1.75 -4.51
CA MET A 137 -9.99 -2.88 -4.13
C MET A 137 -11.19 -2.50 -3.24
N SER A 138 -11.38 -1.23 -2.87
CA SER A 138 -12.50 -0.80 -2.02
C SER A 138 -13.86 -0.84 -2.73
N CYS A 139 -13.89 -1.03 -4.05
CA CYS A 139 -15.09 -1.02 -4.87
C CYS A 139 -15.75 -2.39 -5.09
N SER A 140 -15.19 -3.48 -4.54
CA SER A 140 -15.66 -4.87 -4.74
C SER A 140 -16.00 -5.20 -6.20
N PRO A 141 -14.97 -5.23 -7.06
CA PRO A 141 -15.14 -5.28 -8.50
C PRO A 141 -15.63 -6.64 -9.00
N GLU A 142 -16.31 -6.62 -10.15
CA GLU A 142 -16.64 -7.83 -10.91
C GLU A 142 -15.35 -8.47 -11.46
N PRO A 143 -15.24 -9.80 -11.51
CA PRO A 143 -14.12 -10.48 -12.14
C PRO A 143 -13.91 -10.06 -13.61
N ASP A 144 -12.67 -10.16 -14.08
CA ASP A 144 -12.24 -9.87 -15.46
C ASP A 144 -12.49 -8.42 -15.94
N SER A 145 -12.80 -7.50 -15.02
CA SER A 145 -13.15 -6.12 -15.35
C SER A 145 -11.98 -5.13 -15.32
N LEU A 146 -12.12 -4.05 -16.10
CA LEU A 146 -11.36 -2.82 -15.96
C LEU A 146 -12.19 -1.82 -15.16
N VAL A 147 -11.76 -1.54 -13.94
CA VAL A 147 -12.51 -0.74 -12.97
C VAL A 147 -12.14 0.74 -13.11
N ALA A 148 -13.13 1.57 -13.44
CA ALA A 148 -13.00 3.02 -13.43
C ALA A 148 -13.29 3.61 -12.03
N GLU A 149 -12.83 4.83 -11.78
CA GLU A 149 -13.03 5.51 -10.49
C GLU A 149 -14.50 5.87 -10.22
N SER A 150 -15.32 5.91 -11.28
CA SER A 150 -16.77 6.12 -11.22
C SER A 150 -17.55 4.86 -10.85
N ALA A 151 -16.89 3.71 -10.70
CA ALA A 151 -17.57 2.47 -10.31
C ALA A 151 -18.35 2.68 -9.00
N GLU A 152 -19.66 2.40 -9.05
CA GLU A 152 -20.56 2.68 -7.95
C GLU A 152 -20.18 1.87 -6.71
N PHE A 153 -20.19 2.56 -5.56
CA PHE A 153 -20.10 1.90 -4.27
C PHE A 153 -21.36 1.06 -4.03
N ARG A 154 -21.19 -0.25 -3.89
CA ARG A 154 -22.28 -1.17 -3.53
C ARG A 154 -22.31 -1.33 -2.01
N GLU A 155 -23.32 -0.78 -1.34
CA GLU A 155 -23.45 -0.78 0.13
C GLU A 155 -23.51 -2.19 0.75
N ARG A 156 -23.84 -3.21 -0.04
CA ARG A 156 -23.85 -4.63 0.36
C ARG A 156 -22.77 -5.46 -0.32
N ALA A 157 -21.70 -4.85 -0.80
CA ALA A 157 -20.65 -5.61 -1.46
C ALA A 157 -19.95 -6.55 -0.48
N GLU A 158 -19.80 -7.81 -0.87
CA GLU A 158 -19.00 -8.77 -0.11
C GLU A 158 -17.51 -8.42 -0.26
N HIS A 159 -16.96 -7.69 0.70
CA HIS A 159 -15.53 -7.46 0.78
C HIS A 159 -14.81 -8.75 1.17
N LEU A 160 -13.80 -9.14 0.40
CA LEU A 160 -13.00 -10.35 0.68
C LEU A 160 -12.28 -10.30 2.04
N VAL A 161 -11.95 -9.11 2.54
CA VAL A 161 -11.25 -8.89 3.82
C VAL A 161 -11.78 -7.64 4.54
N GLU A 162 -11.71 -7.64 5.88
CA GLU A 162 -12.12 -6.49 6.70
C GLU A 162 -11.36 -5.22 6.36
N TYR A 163 -10.10 -5.34 5.92
CA TYR A 163 -9.29 -4.20 5.50
C TYR A 163 -9.94 -3.39 4.37
N THR A 164 -10.37 -4.03 3.28
CA THR A 164 -10.99 -3.33 2.13
C THR A 164 -12.33 -2.72 2.50
N HIS A 165 -13.09 -3.40 3.36
CA HIS A 165 -14.32 -2.85 3.94
C HIS A 165 -14.03 -1.58 4.74
N SER A 166 -13.07 -1.61 5.68
CA SER A 166 -12.72 -0.46 6.50
C SER A 166 -12.29 0.75 5.67
N LYS A 167 -11.52 0.52 4.58
CA LYS A 167 -11.10 1.57 3.64
C LYS A 167 -12.27 2.17 2.88
N SER A 168 -13.20 1.34 2.41
CA SER A 168 -14.40 1.85 1.74
C SER A 168 -15.32 2.62 2.68
N THR A 169 -15.47 2.15 3.94
CA THR A 169 -16.34 2.81 4.92
C THR A 169 -15.83 4.20 5.27
N ILE A 170 -14.53 4.37 5.55
CA ILE A 170 -14.01 5.69 5.92
C ILE A 170 -14.07 6.70 4.78
N GLU A 171 -13.86 6.28 3.53
CA GLU A 171 -14.03 7.15 2.36
C GLU A 171 -15.45 7.75 2.32
N ARG A 172 -16.47 6.92 2.57
CA ARG A 172 -17.87 7.37 2.65
C ARG A 172 -18.11 8.31 3.83
N LEU A 173 -17.66 7.94 5.03
CA LEU A 173 -17.90 8.73 6.23
C LEU A 173 -17.24 10.12 6.13
N MET A 174 -16.03 10.22 5.58
CA MET A 174 -15.41 11.53 5.37
C MET A 174 -16.21 12.40 4.37
N GLN A 175 -16.77 11.82 3.31
CA GLN A 175 -17.59 12.58 2.36
C GLN A 175 -18.91 13.07 2.99
N GLN A 176 -19.51 12.25 3.85
CA GLN A 176 -20.82 12.51 4.48
C GLN A 176 -20.72 13.43 5.70
N GLU A 177 -19.78 13.15 6.60
CA GLU A 177 -19.66 13.83 7.89
C GLU A 177 -18.63 14.97 7.89
N CYS A 178 -17.77 15.02 6.88
CA CYS A 178 -16.85 16.12 6.65
C CYS A 178 -17.14 16.76 5.27
N PRO A 179 -18.32 17.42 5.11
CA PRO A 179 -18.43 18.47 4.10
C PRO A 179 -17.39 19.54 4.42
N THR A 180 -17.13 20.60 3.66
CA THR A 180 -16.00 21.54 3.95
C THR A 180 -14.57 20.97 3.91
N LEU A 181 -14.29 19.70 4.24
CA LEU A 181 -12.95 19.12 4.14
C LEU A 181 -12.52 19.13 2.66
N PRO A 182 -11.34 19.69 2.30
CA PRO A 182 -10.81 19.68 0.94
C PRO A 182 -10.25 18.30 0.59
N LEU A 183 -11.14 17.31 0.60
CA LEU A 183 -10.84 15.89 0.49
C LEU A 183 -10.47 15.53 -0.96
N THR A 184 -9.44 14.72 -1.11
CA THR A 184 -9.15 13.92 -2.31
C THR A 184 -8.82 12.51 -1.87
N ILE A 185 -9.27 11.52 -2.63
CA ILE A 185 -9.05 10.11 -2.33
C ILE A 185 -8.13 9.53 -3.39
N ALA A 186 -6.92 9.12 -3.00
CA ALA A 186 -6.04 8.33 -3.84
C ALA A 186 -6.26 6.85 -3.56
N ARG A 187 -6.51 6.04 -4.58
CA ARG A 187 -6.70 4.59 -4.47
C ARG A 187 -5.57 3.86 -5.21
N PRO A 188 -4.47 3.54 -4.52
CA PRO A 188 -3.46 2.65 -5.07
C PRO A 188 -4.04 1.26 -5.36
N SER A 189 -3.57 0.63 -6.44
CA SER A 189 -3.71 -0.81 -6.67
C SER A 189 -2.73 -1.58 -5.77
N ILE A 190 -2.18 -2.71 -6.23
CA ILE A 190 -1.26 -3.49 -5.42
C ILE A 190 0.13 -2.85 -5.45
N VAL A 191 0.64 -2.45 -4.29
CA VAL A 191 1.96 -1.83 -4.17
C VAL A 191 3.00 -2.89 -3.79
N VAL A 192 3.94 -3.16 -4.69
CA VAL A 192 5.01 -4.15 -4.49
C VAL A 192 6.36 -3.57 -4.86
N GLY A 193 7.31 -3.67 -3.93
CA GLY A 193 8.69 -3.28 -4.18
C GLY A 193 8.87 -1.80 -4.51
N HIS A 194 10.09 -1.49 -4.92
CA HIS A 194 10.56 -0.17 -5.31
C HIS A 194 11.47 -0.35 -6.52
N THR A 195 11.39 0.52 -7.52
CA THR A 195 12.16 0.40 -8.76
C THR A 195 13.68 0.32 -8.53
N HIS A 196 14.21 1.07 -7.54
CA HIS A 196 15.63 1.10 -7.21
C HIS A 196 16.03 0.16 -6.06
N HIS A 197 15.20 0.11 -5.01
CA HIS A 197 15.50 -0.61 -3.76
C HIS A 197 14.88 -2.01 -3.66
N GLY A 198 14.16 -2.46 -4.69
CA GLY A 198 13.45 -3.74 -4.67
C GLY A 198 12.53 -3.86 -3.46
N CYS A 199 12.62 -4.98 -2.74
CA CYS A 199 11.85 -5.26 -1.53
C CYS A 199 12.61 -4.91 -0.23
N GLN A 200 13.74 -4.21 -0.30
CA GLN A 200 14.50 -3.84 0.89
C GLN A 200 13.67 -2.99 1.88
N PRO A 201 12.86 -1.99 1.45
CA PRO A 201 12.03 -1.23 2.39
C PRO A 201 10.89 -2.05 2.99
N SER A 202 10.31 -2.94 2.18
CA SER A 202 9.25 -3.87 2.58
C SER A 202 9.13 -5.00 1.54
N SER A 203 8.98 -6.23 2.01
CA SER A 203 8.60 -7.36 1.16
C SER A 203 7.18 -7.20 0.59
N SER A 204 6.29 -6.49 1.29
CA SER A 204 4.86 -6.41 0.93
C SER A 204 4.35 -7.83 0.61
N ILE A 205 3.54 -7.97 -0.43
CA ILE A 205 3.03 -9.25 -0.93
C ILE A 205 3.97 -9.96 -1.92
N PHE A 206 5.22 -9.51 -2.12
CA PHE A 206 6.14 -10.07 -3.12
C PHE A 206 6.35 -11.59 -2.96
N TRP A 207 6.35 -12.05 -1.70
CA TRP A 207 6.49 -13.45 -1.35
C TRP A 207 5.37 -14.34 -1.93
N VAL A 208 4.19 -13.78 -2.24
CA VAL A 208 3.07 -14.53 -2.83
C VAL A 208 3.43 -15.02 -4.23
N PHE A 209 4.10 -14.20 -5.04
CA PHE A 209 4.59 -14.61 -6.36
C PHE A 209 5.65 -15.70 -6.25
N SER A 210 6.60 -15.52 -5.32
CA SER A 210 7.62 -16.53 -5.02
C SER A 210 7.00 -17.86 -4.57
N MET A 211 6.02 -17.79 -3.67
CA MET A 211 5.27 -18.94 -3.17
C MET A 211 4.53 -19.68 -4.30
N GLY A 212 3.79 -18.97 -5.15
CA GLY A 212 3.05 -19.56 -6.26
C GLY A 212 3.95 -20.31 -7.25
N LEU A 213 5.09 -19.71 -7.61
CA LEU A 213 6.07 -20.35 -8.51
C LEU A 213 6.79 -21.52 -7.85
N MET A 214 7.11 -21.45 -6.55
CA MET A 214 7.70 -22.58 -5.82
C MET A 214 6.74 -23.78 -5.74
N LEU A 215 5.43 -23.52 -5.61
CA LEU A 215 4.40 -24.56 -5.64
C LEU A 215 4.16 -25.13 -7.05
N GLN A 216 4.52 -24.36 -8.08
CA GLN A 216 4.16 -24.62 -9.48
C GLN A 216 2.65 -24.80 -9.67
N LYS A 217 1.83 -24.29 -8.75
CA LYS A 217 0.37 -24.35 -8.81
C LYS A 217 -0.27 -23.32 -7.90
N PHE A 218 -1.33 -22.69 -8.37
CA PHE A 218 -2.12 -21.73 -7.60
C PHE A 218 -3.53 -21.60 -8.18
N MET A 219 -4.36 -20.72 -7.60
CA MET A 219 -5.78 -20.59 -7.99
C MET A 219 -6.00 -19.78 -9.28
N CYS A 220 -5.08 -18.89 -9.64
CA CYS A 220 -5.12 -18.15 -10.91
C CYS A 220 -4.48 -18.93 -12.06
N SER A 221 -4.86 -18.57 -13.28
CA SER A 221 -4.21 -19.00 -14.52
C SER A 221 -2.95 -18.19 -14.79
N MET A 222 -2.03 -18.75 -15.57
CA MET A 222 -0.87 -18.02 -16.11
C MET A 222 -1.27 -16.90 -17.07
N GLU A 223 -2.46 -16.99 -17.66
CA GLU A 223 -3.02 -15.96 -18.55
C GLU A 223 -3.73 -14.82 -17.81
N ASP A 224 -4.06 -15.02 -16.53
CA ASP A 224 -4.66 -13.97 -15.70
C ASP A 224 -3.66 -12.83 -15.49
N ARG A 225 -4.19 -11.62 -15.33
CA ARG A 225 -3.45 -10.38 -15.11
C ARG A 225 -3.54 -9.93 -13.66
N ILE A 226 -2.52 -9.18 -13.25
CA ILE A 226 -2.48 -8.52 -11.96
C ILE A 226 -2.00 -7.07 -12.13
N ASP A 227 -2.64 -6.16 -11.39
CA ASP A 227 -2.34 -4.73 -11.41
C ASP A 227 -1.41 -4.38 -10.24
N VAL A 228 -0.12 -4.20 -10.55
CA VAL A 228 0.95 -3.98 -9.57
C VAL A 228 1.76 -2.73 -9.94
N ILE A 229 1.95 -1.84 -8.97
CA ILE A 229 2.80 -0.65 -9.10
C ILE A 229 3.91 -0.66 -8.05
N PRO A 230 5.08 -0.04 -8.33
CA PRO A 230 6.09 0.14 -7.31
C PRO A 230 5.74 1.30 -6.37
N VAL A 231 6.29 1.26 -5.16
CA VAL A 231 5.96 2.23 -4.10
C VAL A 231 6.44 3.65 -4.43
N ASP A 232 7.54 3.80 -5.16
CA ASP A 232 8.09 5.09 -5.56
C ASP A 232 7.22 5.78 -6.61
N TYR A 233 6.70 5.05 -7.60
CA TYR A 233 5.69 5.57 -8.51
C TYR A 233 4.43 6.02 -7.75
N CYS A 234 3.99 5.22 -6.77
CA CYS A 234 2.86 5.58 -5.94
C CYS A 234 3.14 6.84 -5.11
N ALA A 235 4.36 7.01 -4.60
CA ALA A 235 4.79 8.18 -3.85
C ALA A 235 4.79 9.44 -4.73
N ASP A 236 5.35 9.35 -5.94
CA ASP A 236 5.34 10.44 -6.93
C ASP A 236 3.90 10.87 -7.25
N ALA A 237 3.01 9.91 -7.49
CA ALA A 237 1.60 10.19 -7.76
C ALA A 237 0.92 10.87 -6.56
N LEU A 238 1.16 10.42 -5.33
CA LEU A 238 0.61 11.07 -4.13
C LEU A 238 1.11 12.50 -3.96
N LEU A 239 2.39 12.77 -4.23
CA LEU A 239 2.95 14.11 -4.18
C LEU A 239 2.33 15.01 -5.26
N MET A 240 2.17 14.52 -6.50
CA MET A 240 1.47 15.24 -7.56
C MET A 240 0.03 15.59 -7.16
N LEU A 241 -0.69 14.65 -6.53
CA LEU A 241 -2.08 14.82 -6.12
C LEU A 241 -2.26 15.82 -4.97
N LEU A 242 -1.23 16.10 -4.17
CA LEU A 242 -1.31 17.13 -3.12
C LEU A 242 -1.53 18.53 -3.71
N ASP A 243 -0.84 18.84 -4.82
CA ASP A 243 -0.84 20.15 -5.45
C ASP A 243 -1.79 20.24 -6.67
N SER A 244 -2.41 19.14 -7.08
CA SER A 244 -3.26 19.07 -8.27
C SER A 244 -4.62 19.79 -8.08
N PRO A 245 -5.14 20.50 -9.11
CA PRO A 245 -6.43 21.18 -9.05
C PRO A 245 -7.60 20.19 -9.21
N LEU A 246 -7.81 19.33 -8.22
CA LEU A 246 -8.90 18.36 -8.15
C LEU A 246 -10.10 18.89 -7.37
N ALA A 247 -11.30 18.54 -7.81
CA ALA A 247 -12.52 18.88 -7.09
C ALA A 247 -12.61 18.09 -5.77
N ARG A 248 -13.35 18.64 -4.81
CA ARG A 248 -13.56 18.01 -3.51
C ARG A 248 -14.26 16.66 -3.69
N GLY A 249 -13.73 15.64 -3.02
CA GLY A 249 -14.26 14.28 -3.02
C GLY A 249 -13.84 13.47 -4.24
N GLU A 250 -13.02 14.02 -5.15
CA GLU A 250 -12.55 13.26 -6.30
C GLU A 250 -11.69 12.07 -5.87
N VAL A 251 -11.95 10.95 -6.56
CA VAL A 251 -11.22 9.70 -6.46
C VAL A 251 -10.26 9.60 -7.64
N VAL A 252 -9.01 9.25 -7.36
CA VAL A 252 -7.97 9.01 -8.37
C VAL A 252 -7.35 7.63 -8.14
N HIS A 253 -7.38 6.78 -9.15
CA HIS A 253 -6.68 5.49 -9.12
C HIS A 253 -5.19 5.70 -9.39
N ILE A 254 -4.35 5.03 -8.59
CA ILE A 254 -2.91 4.92 -8.84
C ILE A 254 -2.67 3.44 -9.14
N SER A 255 -2.60 3.10 -10.42
CA SER A 255 -2.57 1.70 -10.87
C SER A 255 -1.69 1.54 -12.10
N ALA A 256 -1.35 0.28 -12.41
CA ALA A 256 -0.64 -0.11 -13.61
C ALA A 256 -1.50 0.15 -14.87
N GLY A 257 -2.83 0.06 -14.75
CA GLY A 257 -3.72 0.25 -15.87
C GLY A 257 -3.83 -0.97 -16.76
N GLU A 258 -4.69 -0.87 -17.77
CA GLU A 258 -4.89 -1.96 -18.74
C GLU A 258 -3.59 -2.30 -19.47
N GLU A 259 -2.83 -1.29 -19.88
CA GLU A 259 -1.62 -1.42 -20.69
C GLU A 259 -0.44 -2.04 -19.93
N ASN A 260 -0.18 -1.60 -18.69
CA ASN A 260 1.01 -1.99 -17.93
C ASN A 260 0.75 -2.99 -16.79
N SER A 261 -0.49 -3.43 -16.59
CA SER A 261 -0.73 -4.68 -15.86
C SER A 261 -0.03 -5.85 -16.57
N VAL A 262 0.31 -6.91 -15.82
CA VAL A 262 1.11 -8.01 -16.35
C VAL A 262 0.43 -9.34 -16.09
N LYS A 263 0.64 -10.30 -17.00
CA LYS A 263 0.20 -11.69 -16.82
C LYS A 263 1.09 -12.43 -15.83
N PHE A 264 0.54 -13.45 -15.16
CA PHE A 264 1.35 -14.35 -14.34
C PHE A 264 2.45 -15.09 -15.14
N ALA A 265 2.22 -15.40 -16.42
CA ALA A 265 3.24 -15.97 -17.32
C ALA A 265 4.45 -15.03 -17.53
N GLU A 266 4.20 -13.72 -17.61
CA GLU A 266 5.24 -12.71 -17.75
C GLU A 266 6.03 -12.57 -16.45
N ILE A 267 5.34 -12.64 -15.30
CA ILE A 267 5.98 -12.67 -13.97
C ILE A 267 6.85 -13.91 -13.81
N ASP A 268 6.36 -15.10 -14.18
CA ASP A 268 7.14 -16.35 -14.13
C ASP A 268 8.43 -16.22 -14.96
N SER A 269 8.30 -15.77 -16.21
CA SER A 269 9.44 -15.56 -17.11
C SER A 269 10.46 -14.57 -16.54
N ALA A 270 10.00 -13.44 -16.00
CA ALA A 270 10.89 -12.41 -15.45
C ALA A 270 11.55 -12.85 -14.13
N MET A 271 10.81 -13.51 -13.24
CA MET A 271 11.38 -14.10 -12.02
C MET A 271 12.38 -15.22 -12.34
N ALA A 272 12.11 -16.05 -13.34
CA ALA A 272 13.00 -17.11 -13.76
C ALA A 272 14.31 -16.56 -14.34
N SER A 273 14.22 -15.53 -15.19
CA SER A 273 15.38 -14.79 -15.69
C SER A 273 16.23 -14.22 -14.55
N ALA A 274 15.61 -13.51 -13.60
CA ALA A 274 16.30 -12.93 -12.44
C ALA A 274 16.93 -13.97 -11.49
N LEU A 275 16.39 -15.19 -11.47
CA LEU A 275 16.91 -16.32 -10.69
C LEU A 275 17.87 -17.22 -11.48
N GLU A 276 18.16 -16.90 -12.74
CA GLU A 276 18.98 -17.71 -13.65
C GLU A 276 18.46 -19.18 -13.76
N ARG A 277 17.14 -19.33 -13.86
CA ARG A 277 16.45 -20.63 -13.99
C ARG A 277 15.47 -20.64 -15.16
N LEU A 278 14.96 -21.81 -15.51
CA LEU A 278 13.85 -21.93 -16.45
C LEU A 278 12.53 -21.50 -15.80
N PRO A 279 11.61 -20.86 -16.57
CA PRO A 279 10.26 -20.59 -16.10
C PRO A 279 9.51 -21.88 -15.79
N VAL A 280 8.52 -21.80 -14.89
CA VAL A 280 7.62 -22.92 -14.60
C VAL A 280 6.85 -23.30 -15.86
N GLY A 281 6.36 -22.30 -16.61
CA GLY A 281 5.71 -22.47 -17.92
C GLY A 281 4.61 -23.55 -17.89
N ASP A 282 4.68 -24.49 -18.82
CA ASP A 282 3.70 -25.58 -18.99
C ASP A 282 3.60 -26.53 -17.78
N SER A 283 4.56 -26.49 -16.84
CA SER A 283 4.49 -27.28 -15.61
C SER A 283 3.53 -26.67 -14.57
N TYR A 284 3.08 -25.43 -14.80
CA TYR A 284 2.18 -24.76 -13.88
C TYR A 284 0.76 -25.33 -13.94
N ALA A 285 0.17 -25.60 -12.78
CA ALA A 285 -1.21 -26.05 -12.67
C ALA A 285 -2.11 -25.02 -12.00
N GLN A 286 -3.19 -24.61 -12.66
CA GLN A 286 -4.29 -23.93 -12.00
C GLN A 286 -5.09 -24.94 -11.17
N VAL A 287 -5.28 -24.68 -9.87
CA VAL A 287 -5.89 -25.61 -8.92
C VAL A 287 -6.88 -24.94 -7.97
N SER A 288 -7.86 -25.70 -7.48
CA SER A 288 -8.79 -25.21 -6.45
C SER A 288 -8.12 -25.10 -5.07
N TYR A 289 -8.74 -24.33 -4.17
CA TYR A 289 -8.26 -24.24 -2.78
C TYR A 289 -8.26 -25.60 -2.06
N GLU A 290 -9.24 -26.46 -2.31
CA GLU A 290 -9.32 -27.81 -1.73
C GLU A 290 -8.10 -28.66 -2.12
N THR A 291 -7.56 -28.44 -3.33
CA THR A 291 -6.35 -29.10 -3.79
C THR A 291 -5.13 -28.63 -3.01
N LEU A 292 -5.02 -27.32 -2.74
CA LEU A 292 -3.96 -26.76 -1.89
C LEU A 292 -4.05 -27.31 -0.45
N VAL A 293 -5.26 -27.47 0.10
CA VAL A 293 -5.47 -28.06 1.43
C VAL A 293 -4.98 -29.51 1.50
N LYS A 294 -5.15 -30.31 0.45
CA LYS A 294 -4.65 -31.71 0.41
C LYS A 294 -3.12 -31.78 0.49
N MET A 295 -2.41 -30.77 0.01
CA MET A 295 -0.95 -30.68 0.02
C MET A 295 -0.37 -30.10 1.32
N ARG A 296 -1.20 -29.85 2.34
CA ARG A 296 -0.79 -29.18 3.58
C ARG A 296 0.52 -29.71 4.18
N ARG A 297 0.68 -31.04 4.21
CA ARG A 297 1.83 -31.72 4.83
C ARG A 297 3.14 -31.57 4.03
N GLU A 298 3.02 -31.27 2.74
CA GLU A 298 4.15 -31.07 1.81
C GLU A 298 4.65 -29.62 1.86
N LEU A 299 3.86 -28.67 2.36
CA LEU A 299 4.22 -27.24 2.36
C LEU A 299 5.54 -26.95 3.09
N LYS A 300 5.82 -27.70 4.17
CA LYS A 300 7.08 -27.58 4.92
C LYS A 300 8.29 -28.08 4.12
N ASP A 301 8.09 -29.02 3.22
CA ASP A 301 9.15 -29.58 2.39
C ASP A 301 9.45 -28.63 1.21
N ILE A 302 8.45 -27.84 0.79
CA ILE A 302 8.56 -26.84 -0.28
C ILE A 302 9.12 -25.51 0.23
N PHE A 303 8.57 -24.97 1.33
CA PHE A 303 8.91 -23.63 1.83
C PHE A 303 9.90 -23.63 3.00
N GLY A 304 10.28 -24.81 3.50
CA GLY A 304 10.97 -24.95 4.77
C GLY A 304 10.06 -24.81 5.99
N PRO A 305 10.63 -24.70 7.21
CA PRO A 305 9.86 -24.57 8.44
C PRO A 305 8.88 -23.39 8.40
N CYS A 306 7.58 -23.70 8.35
CA CYS A 306 6.52 -22.69 8.24
C CYS A 306 5.27 -23.11 9.04
N ASN A 307 4.41 -22.15 9.34
CA ASN A 307 3.09 -22.43 9.91
C ASN A 307 2.12 -22.78 8.77
N GLU A 308 1.92 -24.07 8.52
CA GLU A 308 1.07 -24.58 7.43
C GLU A 308 -0.36 -24.00 7.44
N ARG A 309 -0.95 -23.78 8.63
CA ARG A 309 -2.31 -23.23 8.75
C ARG A 309 -2.34 -21.78 8.31
N LEU A 310 -1.32 -21.00 8.69
CA LEU A 310 -1.15 -19.63 8.25
C LEU A 310 -0.91 -19.57 6.74
N MET A 311 -0.07 -20.46 6.20
CA MET A 311 0.18 -20.57 4.76
C MET A 311 -1.11 -20.83 3.98
N LEU A 312 -1.92 -21.82 4.40
CA LEU A 312 -3.19 -22.11 3.75
C LEU A 312 -4.19 -20.94 3.86
N LYS A 313 -4.26 -20.27 5.03
CA LYS A 313 -5.07 -19.07 5.19
C LYS A 313 -4.64 -18.00 4.19
N ALA A 314 -3.34 -17.78 4.03
CA ALA A 314 -2.80 -16.81 3.11
C ALA A 314 -3.10 -17.19 1.65
N MET A 315 -2.83 -18.44 1.25
CA MET A 315 -3.13 -18.96 -0.08
C MET A 315 -4.61 -18.77 -0.45
N ARG A 316 -5.53 -19.03 0.49
CA ARG A 316 -6.96 -18.80 0.27
C ARG A 316 -7.27 -17.33 -0.02
N LEU A 317 -6.71 -16.42 0.78
CA LEU A 317 -6.96 -14.99 0.67
C LEU A 317 -6.38 -14.42 -0.63
N TYR A 318 -5.09 -14.62 -0.88
CA TYR A 318 -4.45 -14.13 -2.10
C TYR A 318 -4.96 -14.85 -3.35
N GLY A 319 -5.33 -16.13 -3.24
CA GLY A 319 -5.97 -16.87 -4.31
C GLY A 319 -7.30 -16.26 -4.71
N ALA A 320 -8.15 -15.91 -3.74
CA ALA A 320 -9.43 -15.24 -4.01
C ALA A 320 -9.25 -13.88 -4.70
N PHE A 321 -8.25 -13.09 -4.31
CA PHE A 321 -7.92 -11.84 -5.01
C PHE A 321 -7.36 -12.09 -6.42
N ALA A 322 -6.45 -13.06 -6.58
CA ALA A 322 -5.82 -13.36 -7.86
C ALA A 322 -6.83 -13.85 -8.90
N THR A 323 -7.84 -14.63 -8.48
CA THR A 323 -8.92 -15.10 -9.37
C THR A 323 -9.87 -14.00 -9.84
N LEU A 324 -9.82 -12.80 -9.28
CA LEU A 324 -10.64 -11.69 -9.78
C LEU A 324 -10.14 -11.18 -11.14
N ASN A 325 -8.85 -11.31 -11.46
CA ASN A 325 -8.30 -10.83 -12.74
C ASN A 325 -8.67 -9.35 -13.07
N VAL A 326 -8.76 -8.53 -12.03
CA VAL A 326 -9.18 -7.13 -12.14
C VAL A 326 -8.02 -6.20 -12.41
N ARG A 327 -8.29 -5.18 -13.23
CA ARG A 327 -7.38 -4.07 -13.52
C ARG A 327 -8.09 -2.76 -13.18
N PHE A 328 -7.32 -1.71 -12.93
CA PHE A 328 -7.88 -0.42 -12.57
C PHE A 328 -7.47 0.62 -13.61
N SER A 329 -8.43 1.34 -14.21
CA SER A 329 -8.10 2.44 -15.12
C SER A 329 -7.32 3.52 -14.35
N ASN A 330 -6.24 4.01 -14.96
CA ASN A 330 -5.42 5.13 -14.52
C ASN A 330 -5.53 6.32 -15.48
N ASP A 331 -6.51 6.34 -16.37
CA ASP A 331 -6.63 7.36 -17.43
C ASP A 331 -6.68 8.77 -16.85
N LYS A 332 -7.38 8.96 -15.73
CA LYS A 332 -7.44 10.24 -15.03
C LYS A 332 -6.05 10.69 -14.57
N LEU A 333 -5.32 9.83 -13.85
CA LEU A 333 -3.99 10.15 -13.33
C LEU A 333 -3.01 10.48 -14.48
N LEU A 334 -3.05 9.71 -15.58
CA LEU A 334 -2.23 9.97 -16.76
C LEU A 334 -2.60 11.28 -17.46
N SER A 335 -3.90 11.61 -17.52
CA SER A 335 -4.38 12.87 -18.10
C SER A 335 -3.90 14.11 -17.34
N MET A 336 -3.55 13.95 -16.06
CA MET A 336 -2.99 15.00 -15.20
C MET A 336 -1.48 15.20 -15.40
N GLY A 337 -0.84 14.40 -16.26
CA GLY A 337 0.59 14.51 -16.56
C GLY A 337 1.48 13.53 -15.78
N MET A 338 0.90 12.61 -15.00
CA MET A 338 1.68 11.51 -14.42
C MET A 338 2.25 10.62 -15.54
N PRO A 339 3.54 10.26 -15.50
CA PRO A 339 4.09 9.31 -16.45
C PRO A 339 3.40 7.95 -16.33
N LYS A 340 3.52 7.14 -17.37
CA LYS A 340 3.07 5.74 -17.31
C LYS A 340 3.81 5.01 -16.20
N PRO A 341 3.12 4.17 -15.41
CA PRO A 341 3.78 3.36 -14.38
C PRO A 341 4.75 2.37 -15.04
N PRO A 342 5.90 2.07 -14.44
CA PRO A 342 6.73 0.94 -14.88
C PRO A 342 5.95 -0.36 -14.68
N ARG A 343 6.14 -1.32 -15.59
CA ARG A 343 5.52 -2.65 -15.43
C ARG A 343 6.19 -3.38 -14.28
N PHE A 344 5.47 -4.26 -13.61
CA PHE A 344 6.06 -5.04 -12.52
C PHE A 344 7.29 -5.85 -12.96
N THR A 345 7.25 -6.39 -14.18
CA THR A 345 8.35 -7.12 -14.81
C THR A 345 9.61 -6.29 -15.04
N ASP A 346 9.50 -4.96 -15.06
CA ASP A 346 10.63 -4.06 -15.36
C ASP A 346 11.57 -3.87 -14.16
N TYR A 347 11.11 -4.16 -12.94
CA TYR A 347 11.90 -4.02 -11.70
C TYR A 347 11.85 -5.25 -10.79
N ILE A 348 11.27 -6.35 -11.27
CA ILE A 348 11.13 -7.58 -10.50
C ILE A 348 12.50 -8.22 -10.16
N ASP A 349 13.50 -8.02 -11.01
CA ASP A 349 14.87 -8.47 -10.80
C ASP A 349 15.47 -7.85 -9.53
N ARG A 350 15.21 -6.56 -9.27
CA ARG A 350 15.62 -5.88 -8.03
C ARG A 350 14.88 -6.44 -6.82
N CYS A 351 13.60 -6.77 -6.96
CA CYS A 351 12.83 -7.44 -5.90
C CYS A 351 13.40 -8.83 -5.57
N VAL A 352 13.75 -9.62 -6.59
CA VAL A 352 14.41 -10.92 -6.42
C VAL A 352 15.78 -10.77 -5.76
N GLN A 353 16.61 -9.83 -6.22
CA GLN A 353 17.95 -9.58 -5.67
C GLN A 353 17.90 -9.24 -4.17
N THR A 354 16.97 -8.36 -3.78
CA THR A 354 16.85 -7.84 -2.41
C THR A 354 16.12 -8.77 -1.45
N THR A 355 15.45 -9.81 -1.97
CA THR A 355 14.87 -10.89 -1.16
C THR A 355 15.67 -12.19 -1.19
N ARG A 356 16.80 -12.22 -1.94
CA ARG A 356 17.64 -13.41 -2.06
C ARG A 356 18.10 -13.89 -0.68
N GLY A 357 17.82 -15.16 -0.38
CA GLY A 357 18.16 -15.79 0.91
C GLY A 357 17.12 -15.60 2.02
N LEU A 358 16.06 -14.82 1.80
CA LEU A 358 14.94 -14.72 2.74
C LEU A 358 13.92 -15.84 2.51
N SER A 359 13.55 -16.56 3.56
CA SER A 359 12.47 -17.55 3.50
C SER A 359 11.10 -16.90 3.33
N ILE A 360 10.13 -17.64 2.80
CA ILE A 360 8.74 -17.18 2.67
C ILE A 360 8.19 -16.69 4.03
N PRO A 361 8.34 -17.42 5.15
CA PRO A 361 7.91 -16.93 6.46
C PRO A 361 8.56 -15.60 6.90
N GLN A 362 9.84 -15.37 6.57
CA GLN A 362 10.51 -14.10 6.89
C GLN A 362 9.90 -12.94 6.09
N GLN A 363 9.59 -13.16 4.81
CA GLN A 363 8.98 -12.15 3.96
C GLN A 363 7.51 -11.89 4.33
N MET A 364 6.78 -12.89 4.81
CA MET A 364 5.37 -12.78 5.24
C MET A 364 5.15 -11.96 6.52
N ALA A 365 6.21 -11.75 7.32
CA ALA A 365 6.09 -11.18 8.67
C ALA A 365 5.43 -9.78 8.70
N VAL A 366 5.32 -9.09 7.56
CA VAL A 366 4.66 -7.79 7.44
C VAL A 366 3.16 -7.87 7.18
N ASP A 367 2.66 -8.92 6.50
CA ASP A 367 1.28 -9.00 6.00
C ASP A 367 0.27 -9.55 7.03
N PHE A 368 0.75 -10.35 7.99
CA PHE A 368 -0.08 -11.03 9.00
C PHE A 368 0.17 -10.53 10.43
N LYS A 369 0.55 -9.26 10.58
CA LYS A 369 0.75 -8.59 11.88
C LYS A 369 -0.54 -8.32 12.64
#